data_AF-A0A429M6D4-F1
#
_entry.id   AF-A0A429M6D4-F1
#
_cell.length_a   1.000
_cell.length_b   1.000
_cell.length_c   1.000
_cell.angle_alpha   90.00
_cell.angle_beta   90.00
_cell.angle_gamma   90.00
#
_symmetry.space_group_name_H-M   'P 1'
#
loop_
_entity.id
_entity.type
_entity.pdbx_description
1 polymer ?
#
loop_
_entity_poly.entity_id
_entity_poly.type
_entity_poly.pdbx_seq_one_letter_code
_entity_poly.pdbx_strand_id
1 'polypeptide(L)'
;TVGNDLVRNQLHADRKWYLILGFVLIIFGLVLFSSLPFATFSVVFLFGILMMVGGVLHLIAALSVFKGGSRWLWALFGVLYLMAGYYAFSTPVTTAVVLTSLLSIALIIAGVIRTINAFLLRPIAGWGWTLFSGLLTLATGILILVSKDSPFW
;
A
#
# COMPACT_ATOMS: atom_id res chain seq x y z
N THR A 1 20.37 29.10 -25.82
CA THR A 1 19.49 28.63 -26.92
C THR A 1 20.06 27.40 -27.61
N VAL A 2 21.34 27.39 -28.00
CA VAL A 2 22.00 26.26 -28.71
C VAL A 2 21.91 24.89 -28.00
N GLY A 3 21.98 24.83 -26.66
CA GLY A 3 21.91 23.56 -25.92
C GLY A 3 20.54 22.85 -25.98
N ASN A 4 19.44 23.61 -26.08
CA ASN A 4 18.09 23.04 -26.19
C ASN A 4 17.87 22.36 -27.54
N ASP A 5 18.55 22.83 -28.59
CA ASP A 5 18.41 22.29 -29.95
C ASP A 5 19.17 20.97 -30.10
N LEU A 6 20.31 20.82 -29.41
CA LEU A 6 21.05 19.55 -29.33
C LEU A 6 20.23 18.46 -28.63
N VAL A 7 19.60 18.79 -27.49
CA VAL A 7 18.76 17.84 -26.73
C VAL A 7 17.51 17.46 -27.53
N ARG A 8 16.84 18.42 -28.18
CA ARG A 8 15.67 18.15 -29.03
C ARG A 8 16.02 17.25 -30.22
N ASN A 9 17.16 17.47 -30.86
CA ASN A 9 17.59 16.65 -32.00
C ASN A 9 17.96 15.22 -31.57
N GLN A 10 18.56 15.03 -30.39
CA GLN A 10 18.82 13.68 -29.86
C GLN A 10 17.53 12.95 -29.46
N LEU A 11 16.56 13.64 -28.84
CA LEU A 11 15.22 13.09 -28.55
C LEU A 11 14.48 12.64 -29.82
N HIS A 12 14.63 13.38 -30.92
CA HIS A 12 14.02 13.00 -32.19
C HIS A 12 14.75 11.84 -32.89
N ALA A 13 16.08 11.73 -32.75
CA ALA A 13 16.87 10.62 -33.25
C ALA A 13 16.51 9.30 -32.53
N ASP A 14 16.34 9.35 -31.20
CA ASP A 14 16.08 8.18 -30.36
C ASP A 14 14.59 7.95 -30.08
N ARG A 15 13.70 8.73 -30.68
CA ARG A 15 12.23 8.64 -30.48
C ARG A 15 11.71 7.21 -30.65
N LYS A 16 12.24 6.47 -31.61
CA LYS A 16 11.88 5.07 -31.85
C LYS A 16 12.22 4.17 -30.66
N TRP A 17 13.37 4.39 -30.02
CA TRP A 17 13.81 3.63 -28.85
C TRP A 17 12.90 3.90 -27.65
N TYR A 18 12.56 5.17 -27.41
CA TYR A 18 11.61 5.53 -26.34
C TYR A 18 10.20 4.97 -26.58
N LEU A 19 9.74 4.92 -27.83
CA LEU A 19 8.44 4.31 -28.17
C LEU A 19 8.45 2.79 -27.98
N ILE A 20 9.53 2.11 -28.39
CA ILE A 20 9.70 0.67 -28.15
C ILE A 20 9.77 0.40 -26.66
N LEU A 21 10.54 1.18 -25.91
CA LEU A 21 10.64 1.07 -24.46
C LEU A 21 9.26 1.23 -23.81
N GLY A 22 8.49 2.26 -24.20
CA GLY A 22 7.11 2.45 -23.73
C GLY A 22 6.20 1.27 -24.03
N PHE A 23 6.25 0.73 -25.25
CA PHE A 23 5.47 -0.44 -25.64
C PHE A 23 5.86 -1.69 -24.86
N VAL A 24 7.16 -1.93 -24.67
CA VAL A 24 7.69 -3.02 -23.85
C VAL A 24 7.23 -2.86 -22.39
N LEU A 25 7.29 -1.65 -21.81
CA LEU A 25 6.80 -1.40 -20.46
C LEU A 25 5.29 -1.67 -20.33
N ILE A 26 4.48 -1.35 -21.34
CA ILE A 26 3.04 -1.67 -21.34
C ILE A 26 2.83 -3.18 -21.30
N ILE A 27 3.56 -3.94 -22.13
CA ILE A 27 3.49 -5.42 -22.12
C ILE A 27 3.90 -5.97 -20.77
N PHE A 28 5.03 -5.52 -20.22
CA PHE A 28 5.48 -5.92 -18.88
C PHE A 28 4.43 -5.58 -17.81
N GLY A 29 3.80 -4.41 -17.89
CA GLY A 29 2.70 -4.02 -17.01
C GLY A 29 1.53 -5.00 -17.08
N LEU A 30 1.09 -5.37 -18.29
CA LEU A 30 -0.01 -6.33 -18.49
C LEU A 30 0.34 -7.73 -17.95
N VAL A 31 1.57 -8.18 -18.15
CA VAL A 31 2.07 -9.45 -17.59
C VAL A 31 2.09 -9.39 -16.06
N LEU A 32 2.58 -8.29 -15.47
CA LEU A 32 2.59 -8.10 -14.02
C LEU A 32 1.19 -8.06 -13.42
N PHE A 33 0.23 -7.40 -14.08
CA PHE A 33 -1.18 -7.41 -13.68
C PHE A 33 -1.77 -8.83 -13.64
N SER A 34 -1.29 -9.74 -14.48
CA SER A 34 -1.73 -11.15 -14.46
C SER A 34 -1.20 -11.92 -13.25
N SER A 35 -0.09 -11.46 -12.65
CA SER A 35 0.54 -12.09 -11.48
C SER A 35 0.05 -11.55 -10.13
N LEU A 36 -0.95 -10.66 -10.13
CA LEU A 36 -1.42 -9.94 -8.93
C LEU A 36 -1.82 -10.87 -7.76
N PRO A 37 -2.51 -12.01 -7.98
CA PRO A 37 -2.82 -12.93 -6.88
C PRO A 37 -1.55 -13.51 -6.23
N PHE A 38 -0.57 -13.92 -7.04
CA PHE A 38 0.71 -14.44 -6.56
C PHE A 38 1.52 -13.37 -5.80
N ALA A 39 1.51 -12.13 -6.30
CA ALA A 39 2.16 -11.00 -5.63
C ALA A 39 1.54 -10.76 -4.24
N THR A 40 0.21 -10.78 -4.15
CA THR A 40 -0.52 -10.59 -2.90
C THR A 40 -0.20 -11.70 -1.90
N PHE A 41 -0.22 -12.97 -2.32
CA PHE A 41 0.16 -14.09 -1.45
C PHE A 41 1.59 -13.94 -0.95
N SER A 42 2.53 -13.60 -1.83
CA SER A 42 3.94 -13.43 -1.47
C SER A 42 4.12 -12.35 -0.39
N VAL A 43 3.43 -11.22 -0.53
CA VAL A 43 3.47 -10.12 0.45
C VAL A 43 2.88 -10.57 1.79
N VAL A 44 1.73 -11.25 1.79
CA VAL A 44 1.10 -11.75 3.03
C VAL A 44 2.00 -12.75 3.76
N PHE A 45 2.65 -13.66 3.03
CA PHE A 45 3.61 -14.61 3.61
C PHE A 45 4.81 -13.90 4.23
N LEU A 46 5.43 -12.97 3.50
CA LEU A 46 6.56 -12.18 4.01
C LEU A 46 6.17 -11.39 5.25
N PHE A 47 4.98 -10.79 5.24
CA PHE A 47 4.47 -10.02 6.37
C PHE A 47 4.21 -10.90 7.60
N GLY A 48 3.62 -12.09 7.42
CA GLY A 48 3.41 -13.06 8.49
C GLY A 48 4.71 -13.51 9.14
N ILE A 49 5.73 -13.86 8.34
CA ILE A 49 7.06 -14.24 8.84
C ILE A 49 7.70 -13.07 9.61
N LEU A 50 7.66 -11.87 9.04
CA LEU A 50 8.25 -10.69 9.68
C LEU A 50 7.56 -10.34 11.00
N MET A 51 6.23 -10.48 11.08
CA MET A 51 5.49 -10.35 12.33
C MET A 51 5.89 -11.41 13.35
N MET A 52 6.07 -12.67 12.95
CA MET A 52 6.53 -13.70 13.88
C MET A 52 7.92 -13.38 14.43
N VAL A 53 8.87 -12.97 13.57
CA VAL A 53 10.20 -12.51 14.00
C VAL A 53 10.07 -11.31 14.96
N GLY A 54 9.26 -10.32 14.62
CA GLY A 54 8.98 -9.17 15.47
C GLY A 54 8.40 -9.58 16.83
N GLY A 55 7.52 -10.57 16.88
CA GLY A 55 6.95 -11.12 18.11
C GLY A 55 8.00 -11.78 19.00
N VAL A 56 8.89 -12.60 18.41
CA VAL A 56 10.04 -13.18 19.13
C VAL A 56 10.93 -12.07 19.69
N LEU A 57 11.22 -11.02 18.91
CA LEU A 57 12.02 -9.89 19.37
C LEU A 57 11.36 -9.14 20.53
N HIS A 58 10.04 -8.94 20.50
CA HIS A 58 9.30 -8.34 21.61
C HIS A 58 9.35 -9.19 22.87
N LEU A 59 9.25 -10.52 22.75
CA LEU A 59 9.39 -11.44 23.88
C LEU A 59 10.81 -11.41 24.46
N ILE A 60 11.84 -11.42 23.60
CA ILE A 60 13.23 -11.29 24.03
C ILE A 60 13.40 -9.97 24.78
N ALA A 61 12.98 -8.84 24.19
CA ALA A 61 13.08 -7.51 24.79
C ALA A 61 12.32 -7.41 26.13
N ALA A 62 11.16 -8.04 26.25
CA ALA A 62 10.41 -8.12 27.49
C ALA A 62 11.21 -8.81 28.60
N LEU A 63 11.96 -9.87 28.28
CA LEU A 63 12.75 -10.63 29.25
C LEU A 63 14.10 -9.99 29.55
N SER A 64 14.76 -9.37 28.57
CA SER A 64 16.15 -8.89 28.69
C SER A 64 16.29 -7.38 28.90
N VAL A 65 15.40 -6.55 28.36
CA VAL A 65 15.53 -5.08 28.37
C VAL A 65 14.65 -4.44 29.42
N PHE A 66 13.37 -4.83 29.50
CA PHE A 66 12.38 -4.13 30.33
C PHE A 66 12.22 -4.77 31.72
N LYS A 67 12.09 -3.92 32.74
CA LYS A 67 11.80 -4.31 34.13
C LYS A 67 10.47 -3.69 34.59
N GLY A 68 9.79 -4.33 35.53
CA GLY A 68 8.51 -3.83 36.09
C GLY A 68 7.31 -3.98 35.13
N GLY A 69 6.33 -3.08 35.21
CA GLY A 69 5.06 -3.18 34.45
C GLY A 69 5.22 -3.16 32.92
N SER A 70 6.23 -2.44 32.40
CA SER A 70 6.51 -2.39 30.96
C SER A 70 6.85 -3.76 30.37
N ARG A 71 7.52 -4.64 31.14
CA ARG A 71 7.82 -6.02 30.72
C ARG A 71 6.57 -6.78 30.30
N TRP A 72 5.48 -6.64 31.05
CA TRP A 72 4.23 -7.33 30.75
C TRP A 72 3.56 -6.80 29.47
N LEU A 73 3.65 -5.50 29.21
CA LEU A 73 3.16 -4.91 27.97
C LEU A 73 3.95 -5.43 26.76
N TRP A 74 5.28 -5.44 26.83
CA TRP A 74 6.13 -5.97 25.76
C TRP A 74 5.92 -7.47 25.54
N ALA A 75 5.75 -8.25 26.61
CA ALA A 75 5.43 -9.67 26.49
C ALA A 75 4.07 -9.89 25.82
N LEU A 76 3.04 -9.11 26.21
CA LEU A 76 1.72 -9.15 25.60
C LEU A 76 1.78 -8.82 24.11
N PHE A 77 2.46 -7.73 23.73
CA PHE A 77 2.66 -7.38 22.32
C PHE A 77 3.40 -8.48 21.56
N GLY A 78 4.41 -9.12 22.16
CA GLY A 78 5.13 -10.22 21.54
C GLY A 78 4.24 -11.44 21.26
N VAL A 79 3.40 -11.82 22.22
CA VAL A 79 2.41 -12.90 22.02
C VAL A 79 1.40 -12.52 20.94
N LEU A 80 0.86 -11.29 20.98
CA LEU A 80 -0.09 -10.81 19.98
C LEU A 80 0.53 -10.80 18.57
N TYR A 81 1.78 -10.36 18.42
CA TYR A 81 2.49 -10.36 17.14
C TYR A 81 2.72 -11.79 16.61
N LEU A 82 3.09 -12.73 17.49
CA LEU A 82 3.23 -14.13 17.11
C LEU A 82 1.91 -14.74 16.65
N MET A 83 0.83 -14.50 17.39
CA MET A 83 -0.50 -15.00 17.04
C MET A 83 -0.99 -14.39 15.72
N ALA A 84 -0.83 -13.07 15.56
CA ALA A 84 -1.21 -12.37 14.33
C ALA A 84 -0.39 -12.86 13.12
N GLY A 85 0.94 -13.01 13.28
CA GLY A 85 1.82 -13.53 12.23
C GLY A 85 1.50 -14.98 11.87
N TYR A 86 1.20 -15.82 12.86
CA TYR A 86 0.77 -17.21 12.62
C TYR A 86 -0.57 -17.28 11.88
N TYR A 87 -1.53 -16.43 12.24
CA TYR A 87 -2.82 -16.34 11.54
C TYR A 87 -2.65 -15.83 10.09
N ALA A 88 -1.78 -14.84 9.91
CA ALA A 88 -1.39 -14.33 8.59
C ALA A 88 -0.80 -15.42 7.69
N PHE A 89 0.03 -16.29 8.26
CA PHE A 89 0.64 -17.40 7.54
C PHE A 89 -0.36 -18.55 7.26
N SER A 90 -1.19 -18.90 8.25
CA SER A 90 -2.07 -20.07 8.17
C SER A 90 -3.29 -19.83 7.27
N THR A 91 -3.81 -18.60 7.27
CA THR A 91 -4.97 -18.21 6.47
C THR A 91 -4.66 -16.92 5.71
N PRO A 92 -3.87 -17.00 4.61
CA PRO A 92 -3.42 -15.81 3.89
C PRO A 92 -4.56 -15.09 3.18
N VAL A 93 -5.60 -15.82 2.72
CA VAL A 93 -6.78 -15.22 2.06
C VAL A 93 -7.56 -14.33 3.02
N THR A 94 -7.90 -14.83 4.21
CA THR A 94 -8.65 -14.03 5.21
C THR A 94 -7.82 -12.84 5.69
N THR A 95 -6.50 -13.02 5.78
CA THR A 95 -5.59 -11.95 6.18
C THR A 95 -5.50 -10.87 5.11
N ALA A 96 -5.42 -11.23 3.83
CA ALA A 96 -5.48 -10.27 2.73
C ALA A 96 -6.79 -9.46 2.77
N VAL A 97 -7.93 -10.10 3.05
CA VAL A 97 -9.22 -9.42 3.21
C VAL A 97 -9.20 -8.43 4.39
N VAL A 98 -8.65 -8.82 5.54
CA VAL A 98 -8.55 -7.93 6.71
C VAL A 98 -7.63 -6.75 6.43
N LEU A 99 -6.43 -6.99 5.86
CA LEU A 99 -5.49 -5.93 5.50
C LEU A 99 -6.09 -4.96 4.47
N THR A 100 -6.79 -5.49 3.48
CA THR A 100 -7.49 -4.69 2.46
C THR A 100 -8.64 -3.89 3.07
N SER A 101 -9.36 -4.46 4.04
CA SER A 101 -10.42 -3.74 4.78
C SER A 101 -9.83 -2.56 5.55
N LEU A 102 -8.71 -2.76 6.25
CA LEU A 102 -7.98 -1.70 6.96
C LEU A 102 -7.49 -0.62 5.99
N LEU A 103 -6.93 -1.01 4.84
CA LEU A 103 -6.55 -0.08 3.78
C LEU A 103 -7.77 0.73 3.29
N SER A 104 -8.93 0.10 3.09
CA SER A 104 -10.13 0.79 2.65
C SER A 104 -10.61 1.84 3.67
N ILE A 105 -10.55 1.53 4.96
CA ILE A 105 -10.89 2.47 6.04
C ILE A 105 -9.91 3.65 6.02
N ALA A 106 -8.61 3.37 5.87
CA ALA A 106 -7.59 4.41 5.75
C ALA A 106 -7.83 5.31 4.52
N LEU A 107 -8.21 4.73 3.37
CA LEU A 107 -8.56 5.47 2.16
C LEU A 107 -9.81 6.34 2.35
N ILE A 108 -10.83 5.84 3.05
CA ILE A 108 -12.02 6.63 3.39
C ILE A 108 -11.63 7.83 4.25
N ILE A 109 -10.87 7.60 5.33
CA ILE A 109 -10.41 8.67 6.24
C ILE A 109 -9.57 9.70 5.45
N ALA A 110 -8.60 9.24 4.67
CA ALA A 110 -7.75 10.10 3.86
C ALA A 110 -8.56 10.89 2.81
N GLY A 111 -9.53 10.25 2.17
CA GLY A 111 -10.44 10.86 1.20
C GLY A 111 -11.33 11.93 1.85
N VAL A 112 -11.88 11.67 3.04
CA VAL A 112 -12.64 12.66 3.82
C VAL A 112 -11.77 13.86 4.16
N ILE A 113 -10.60 13.63 4.76
CA ILE A 113 -9.66 14.71 5.13
C ILE A 113 -9.27 15.53 3.90
N ARG A 114 -8.94 14.88 2.78
CA ARG A 114 -8.55 15.55 1.54
C ARG A 114 -9.68 16.37 0.93
N THR A 115 -10.91 15.86 1.01
CA THR A 115 -12.11 16.56 0.54
C THR A 115 -12.39 17.80 1.39
N ILE A 116 -12.30 17.68 2.72
CA ILE A 116 -12.42 18.81 3.65
C ILE A 116 -11.32 19.84 3.38
N ASN A 117 -10.06 19.40 3.32
CA ASN A 117 -8.90 20.27 3.07
C ASN A 117 -8.98 20.96 1.73
N ALA A 118 -9.55 20.31 0.72
CA ALA A 118 -9.90 21.00 -0.50
C ALA A 118 -10.78 22.18 -0.08
N PHE A 119 -11.99 21.98 0.42
CA PHE A 119 -12.92 23.08 0.71
C PHE A 119 -12.34 24.21 1.59
N LEU A 120 -11.40 23.92 2.49
CA LEU A 120 -10.67 24.93 3.27
C LEU A 120 -9.67 25.73 2.43
N LEU A 121 -8.95 25.07 1.52
CA LEU A 121 -7.91 25.67 0.67
C LEU A 121 -8.44 26.12 -0.70
N ARG A 122 -9.75 26.41 -0.81
CA ARG A 122 -10.38 27.00 -2.00
C ARG A 122 -9.63 28.19 -2.62
N PRO A 123 -8.99 29.09 -1.85
CA PRO A 123 -8.26 30.22 -2.42
C PRO A 123 -6.99 29.84 -3.21
N ILE A 124 -6.50 28.61 -3.10
CA ILE A 124 -5.27 28.14 -3.74
C ILE A 124 -5.58 27.58 -5.14
N ALA A 125 -4.77 27.97 -6.14
CA ALA A 125 -4.86 27.41 -7.48
C ALA A 125 -4.70 25.88 -7.46
N GLY A 126 -5.56 25.17 -8.19
CA GLY A 126 -5.58 23.69 -8.20
C GLY A 126 -6.53 23.04 -7.20
N TRP A 127 -7.30 23.84 -6.44
CA TRP A 127 -8.31 23.36 -5.49
C TRP A 127 -9.26 22.28 -6.06
N GLY A 128 -9.77 22.49 -7.28
CA GLY A 128 -10.69 21.55 -7.93
C GLY A 128 -10.07 20.17 -8.16
N TRP A 129 -8.77 20.10 -8.46
CA TRP A 129 -8.05 18.83 -8.60
C TRP A 129 -7.87 18.12 -7.26
N THR A 130 -7.62 18.89 -6.20
CA THR A 130 -7.56 18.34 -4.84
C THR A 130 -8.92 17.76 -4.44
N LEU A 131 -10.02 18.47 -4.71
CA LEU A 131 -11.37 18.00 -4.45
C LEU A 131 -11.68 16.71 -5.21
N PHE A 132 -11.43 16.69 -6.53
CA PHE A 132 -11.64 15.52 -7.37
C PHE A 132 -10.84 14.31 -6.88
N SER A 133 -9.55 14.50 -6.55
CA SER A 133 -8.72 13.43 -6.01
C SER A 133 -9.20 12.92 -4.64
N GLY A 134 -9.72 13.80 -3.78
CA GLY A 134 -10.30 13.44 -2.49
C GLY A 134 -11.56 12.58 -2.64
N LEU A 135 -12.47 12.99 -3.53
CA LEU A 135 -13.67 12.24 -3.89
C LEU A 135 -13.32 10.88 -4.50
N LEU A 136 -12.36 10.82 -5.42
CA LEU A 136 -11.94 9.57 -6.03
C LEU A 136 -11.32 8.60 -5.00
N THR A 137 -10.49 9.12 -4.09
CA THR A 137 -9.90 8.33 -3.00
C THR A 137 -11.00 7.79 -2.08
N LEU A 138 -11.96 8.63 -1.71
CA LEU A 138 -13.09 8.25 -0.87
C LEU A 138 -13.98 7.19 -1.55
N ALA A 139 -14.33 7.40 -2.82
CA ALA A 139 -15.09 6.45 -3.61
C ALA A 139 -14.36 5.11 -3.71
N THR A 140 -13.05 5.13 -3.97
CA THR A 140 -12.22 3.91 -4.03
C THR A 140 -12.25 3.15 -2.71
N GLY A 141 -12.10 3.84 -1.57
CA GLY A 141 -12.19 3.22 -0.26
C GLY A 141 -13.56 2.58 0.00
N ILE A 142 -14.65 3.26 -0.36
CA ILE A 142 -16.02 2.72 -0.23
C ILE A 142 -16.21 1.49 -1.13
N LEU A 143 -15.77 1.55 -2.38
CA LEU A 143 -15.88 0.44 -3.34
C LEU A 143 -15.15 -0.81 -2.83
N ILE A 144 -13.94 -0.65 -2.29
CA ILE A 144 -13.18 -1.75 -1.71
C ILE A 144 -13.92 -2.34 -0.50
N LEU A 145 -14.46 -1.50 0.37
CA LEU A 145 -15.15 -1.97 1.58
C LEU A 145 -16.42 -2.78 1.25
N VAL A 146 -17.18 -2.34 0.25
CA VAL A 146 -18.42 -3.00 -0.20
C VAL A 146 -18.13 -4.27 -0.99
N SER A 147 -17.05 -4.29 -1.79
CA SER A 147 -16.68 -5.46 -2.61
C SER A 147 -16.03 -6.60 -1.83
N LYS A 148 -15.76 -6.42 -0.53
CA LYS A 148 -15.17 -7.43 0.36
C LYS A 148 -15.81 -8.82 0.26
N ASP A 149 -17.13 -8.88 0.05
CA ASP A 149 -17.89 -10.14 0.07
C ASP A 149 -18.06 -10.77 -1.33
N SER A 150 -17.46 -10.18 -2.37
CA SER A 150 -17.59 -10.69 -3.73
C SER A 150 -16.66 -11.88 -4.00
N PRO A 151 -17.15 -13.02 -4.52
CA PRO A 151 -16.41 -14.28 -4.61
C PRO A 151 -15.29 -14.34 -5.67
N PHE A 152 -14.85 -13.20 -6.22
CA PHE A 152 -13.87 -13.10 -7.32
C PHE A 152 -12.51 -12.52 -6.92
N TRP A 153 -12.24 -12.37 -5.61
CA TRP A 153 -10.90 -12.11 -5.07
C TRP A 153 -10.19 -13.40 -4.71
#